data_AF-M0N9Y2-F1
#
_entry.id   AF-M0N9Y2-F1
#
_cell.length_a   1.000
_cell.length_b   1.000
_cell.length_c   1.000
_cell.angle_alpha   90.00
_cell.angle_beta   90.00
_cell.angle_gamma   90.00
#
_symmetry.space_group_name_H-M   'P 1'
#
loop_
_entity.id
_entity.type
_entity.pdbx_description
1 polymer ?
#
loop_
_entity_poly.entity_id
_entity_poly.type
_entity_poly.pdbx_seq_one_letter_code
_entity_poly.pdbx_strand_id
1 'polypeptide(L)'
;MTATESDSRQQRVQDALAALLSADEHDNSYRYFRAADVVEVDSELSPAMVGSYLPRIEAESPLSSGLIVERYTERRCGASLWIVTRENA
;
A
#
# COMPACT_ATOMS: atom_id res chain seq x y z
N MET A 1 14.84 -3.67 -18.16
CA MET A 1 14.28 -3.39 -16.82
C MET A 1 14.96 -4.35 -15.87
N THR A 2 15.97 -3.85 -15.17
CA THR A 2 16.77 -4.65 -14.24
C THR A 2 16.00 -4.82 -12.94
N ALA A 3 16.14 -5.97 -12.26
CA ALA A 3 15.44 -6.27 -11.01
C ALA A 3 15.54 -5.13 -9.97
N THR A 4 16.68 -4.43 -9.97
CA THR A 4 16.97 -3.26 -9.12
C THR A 4 15.97 -2.11 -9.25
N GLU A 5 15.46 -1.82 -10.45
CA GLU A 5 14.45 -0.76 -10.64
C GLU A 5 13.09 -1.20 -10.09
N SER A 6 12.75 -2.48 -10.25
CA SER A 6 11.49 -3.05 -9.75
C SER A 6 11.47 -3.10 -8.22
N ASP A 7 12.59 -3.47 -7.58
CA ASP A 7 12.73 -3.44 -6.13
C ASP A 7 12.63 -2.01 -5.58
N SER A 8 13.25 -1.03 -6.27
CA SER A 8 13.17 0.38 -5.84
C SER A 8 11.76 0.97 -5.91
N ARG A 9 10.95 0.56 -6.90
CA ARG A 9 9.56 1.00 -7.03
C ARG A 9 8.65 0.33 -6.02
N GLN A 10 8.85 -0.96 -5.78
CA GLN A 10 8.11 -1.67 -4.74
C GLN A 10 8.40 -1.07 -3.36
N GLN A 11 9.66 -0.75 -3.05
CA GLN A 11 10.02 -0.10 -1.80
C GLN A 11 9.34 1.27 -1.65
N ARG A 12 9.33 2.10 -2.70
CA ARG A 12 8.60 3.38 -2.70
C ARG A 12 7.11 3.22 -2.41
N VAL A 13 6.47 2.20 -2.99
CA VAL A 13 5.06 1.91 -2.69
C VAL A 13 4.90 1.56 -1.20
N GLN A 14 5.79 0.75 -0.62
CA GLN A 14 5.74 0.43 0.81
C GLN A 14 5.96 1.66 1.69
N ASP A 15 6.93 2.52 1.36
CA ASP A 15 7.21 3.76 2.08
C ASP A 15 6.02 4.72 2.02
N ALA A 16 5.38 4.84 0.85
CA ALA A 16 4.17 5.64 0.67
C ALA A 16 2.98 5.09 1.48
N LEU A 17 2.84 3.76 1.59
CA LEU A 17 1.82 3.14 2.45
C LEU A 17 2.08 3.40 3.94
N ALA A 18 3.34 3.37 4.37
CA ALA A 18 3.73 3.71 5.74
C ALA A 18 3.39 5.17 6.08
N ALA A 19 3.69 6.10 5.15
CA ALA A 19 3.38 7.51 5.28
C ALA A 19 1.86 7.76 5.25
N LEU A 20 1.12 7.06 4.39
CA LEU A 20 -0.35 7.14 4.33
C LEU A 20 -1.00 6.71 5.65
N LEU A 21 -0.51 5.63 6.27
CA LEU A 21 -0.99 5.19 7.57
C LEU A 21 -0.60 6.18 8.69
N SER A 22 0.61 6.73 8.63
CA SER A 22 1.11 7.68 9.66
C SER A 22 0.50 9.08 9.54
N ALA A 23 -0.07 9.43 8.38
CA ALA A 23 -0.80 10.68 8.15
C ALA A 23 -2.25 10.62 8.68
N ASP A 24 -2.68 9.49 9.25
CA ASP A 24 -4.00 9.38 9.86
C ASP A 24 -4.04 10.16 11.18
N GLU A 25 -4.87 11.21 11.24
CA GLU A 25 -4.96 12.11 12.41
C GLU A 25 -5.45 11.41 13.69
N HIS A 26 -6.00 10.21 13.57
CA HIS A 26 -6.53 9.44 14.69
C HIS A 26 -5.55 8.39 15.23
N ASP A 27 -4.31 8.35 14.71
CA ASP A 27 -3.29 7.34 15.02
C ASP A 27 -3.86 5.91 14.89
N ASN A 28 -4.75 5.71 13.91
CA ASN A 28 -5.35 4.41 13.68
C ASN A 28 -4.25 3.42 13.26
N SER A 29 -4.25 2.25 13.88
CA SER A 29 -3.31 1.18 13.53
C SER A 29 -3.57 0.56 12.16
N TYR A 30 -4.68 0.94 11.50
CA TYR A 30 -5.06 0.52 10.15
C TYR A 30 -5.71 1.66 9.36
N ARG A 31 -5.62 1.60 8.03
CA ARG A 31 -6.27 2.54 7.12
C ARG A 31 -6.71 1.87 5.83
N TYR A 32 -7.92 2.20 5.39
CA TYR A 32 -8.40 1.83 4.05
C TYR A 32 -7.87 2.81 3.01
N PHE A 33 -7.47 2.30 1.86
CA PHE A 33 -6.95 3.11 0.78
C PHE A 33 -7.24 2.51 -0.60
N ARG A 34 -7.20 3.37 -1.60
CA ARG A 34 -7.18 3.03 -3.02
C ARG A 34 -5.80 3.32 -3.59
N ALA A 35 -5.48 2.70 -4.72
CA ALA A 35 -4.22 2.96 -5.41
C ALA A 35 -4.02 4.44 -5.79
N ALA A 36 -5.10 5.22 -5.97
CA ALA A 36 -5.05 6.65 -6.23
C ALA A 36 -4.60 7.46 -5.00
N ASP A 37 -4.99 7.05 -3.80
CA ASP A 37 -4.69 7.77 -2.55
C ASP A 37 -3.18 7.71 -2.23
N VAL A 38 -2.51 6.63 -2.65
CA VAL A 38 -1.05 6.47 -2.49
C VAL A 38 -0.26 7.47 -3.35
N VAL A 39 -0.82 7.90 -4.48
CA VAL A 39 -0.18 8.86 -5.39
C VAL A 39 -0.21 10.28 -4.83
N GLU A 40 -1.14 10.58 -3.93
CA GLU A 40 -1.16 11.86 -3.21
C GLU A 40 0.03 11.98 -2.24
N VAL A 41 0.61 10.85 -1.83
CA VAL A 41 1.75 10.77 -0.91
C VAL A 41 3.09 10.79 -1.66
N ASP A 42 3.18 10.12 -2.81
CA ASP A 42 4.36 10.13 -3.68
C ASP A 42 3.96 10.35 -5.14
N SER A 43 4.29 11.54 -5.67
CA SER A 43 3.99 11.96 -7.04
C SER A 43 4.76 11.20 -8.13
N GLU A 44 5.81 10.46 -7.76
CA GLU A 44 6.52 9.57 -8.70
C GLU A 44 5.80 8.23 -8.88
N LEU A 45 4.81 7.93 -8.04
CA LEU A 45 3.93 6.78 -8.19
C LEU A 45 2.76 7.12 -9.12
N SER A 46 2.20 6.09 -9.75
CA SER A 46 0.95 6.21 -10.51
C SER A 46 -0.06 5.17 -10.03
N PRO A 47 -1.38 5.41 -10.18
CA PRO A 47 -2.39 4.48 -9.65
C PRO A 47 -2.28 3.10 -10.30
N ALA A 48 -1.91 3.04 -11.58
CA ALA A 48 -1.68 1.80 -12.31
C ALA A 48 -0.45 1.04 -11.76
N MET A 49 0.63 1.77 -11.45
CA MET A 49 1.84 1.19 -10.87
C MET A 49 1.55 0.63 -9.48
N VAL A 50 0.96 1.43 -8.60
CA VAL A 50 0.57 1.00 -7.24
C VAL A 50 -0.35 -0.21 -7.32
N GLY A 51 -1.40 -0.16 -8.15
CA GLY A 51 -2.32 -1.28 -8.35
C GLY A 51 -1.67 -2.56 -8.87
N SER A 52 -0.56 -2.46 -9.61
CA SER A 52 0.20 -3.62 -10.09
C SER A 52 1.11 -4.24 -9.00
N TYR A 53 1.61 -3.43 -8.06
CA TYR A 53 2.48 -3.90 -6.98
C TYR A 53 1.69 -4.40 -5.75
N LEU A 54 0.48 -3.88 -5.49
CA LEU A 54 -0.32 -4.25 -4.32
C LEU A 54 -0.56 -5.77 -4.16
N PRO A 55 -0.92 -6.54 -5.21
CA PRO A 55 -1.07 -8.00 -5.07
C PRO A 55 0.22 -8.72 -4.69
N ARG A 56 1.37 -8.18 -5.09
CA ARG A 56 2.68 -8.74 -4.75
C ARG A 56 3.03 -8.41 -3.29
N ILE A 57 2.81 -7.16 -2.89
CA ILE A 57 3.00 -6.68 -1.52
C ILE A 57 2.10 -7.43 -0.53
N GLU A 58 0.84 -7.72 -0.91
CA GLU A 58 -0.07 -8.56 -0.14
C GLU A 58 0.49 -9.98 0.06
N ALA A 59 1.03 -10.60 -0.99
CA ALA A 59 1.64 -11.93 -0.89
C ALA A 59 2.94 -11.95 -0.04
N GLU A 60 3.60 -10.79 0.09
CA GLU A 60 4.82 -10.60 0.90
C GLU A 60 4.51 -10.07 2.32
N SER A 61 3.24 -9.85 2.66
CA SER A 61 2.83 -9.39 3.99
C SER A 61 2.87 -10.55 5.01
N PRO A 62 3.32 -10.32 6.27
CA PRO A 62 3.81 -9.05 6.81
C PRO A 62 5.18 -8.66 6.23
N LEU A 63 5.27 -7.40 5.81
CA LEU A 63 6.50 -6.83 5.25
C LEU A 63 7.56 -6.67 6.34
N SER A 64 8.83 -6.59 5.94
CA SER A 64 9.93 -6.37 6.90
C SER A 64 9.83 -5.04 7.67
N SER A 65 9.03 -4.09 7.18
CA SER A 65 8.67 -2.84 7.87
C SER A 65 7.63 -3.00 8.98
N GLY A 66 7.10 -4.21 9.17
CA GLY A 66 5.99 -4.48 10.09
C GLY A 66 4.64 -3.98 9.56
N LEU A 67 4.51 -3.79 8.24
CA LEU A 67 3.24 -3.44 7.60
C LEU A 67 2.57 -4.68 7.03
N ILE A 68 1.26 -4.75 7.21
CA ILE A 68 0.38 -5.78 6.65
C ILE A 68 -0.51 -5.07 5.63
N VAL A 69 -0.50 -5.55 4.38
CA VAL A 69 -1.34 -5.02 3.31
C VAL A 69 -2.26 -6.12 2.81
N GLU A 70 -3.56 -5.88 2.84
CA GLU A 70 -4.55 -6.88 2.46
C GLU A 70 -5.59 -6.28 1.52
N ARG A 71 -6.12 -7.11 0.61
CA ARG A 71 -7.22 -6.70 -0.25
C ARG A 71 -8.54 -6.74 0.52
N TYR A 72 -9.23 -5.61 0.60
CA TYR A 72 -10.57 -5.56 1.17
C TYR A 72 -11.59 -6.09 0.14
N THR A 73 -12.14 -7.27 0.42
CA THR A 73 -12.98 -8.03 -0.53
C THR A 73 -14.49 -7.95 -0.25
N GLU A 74 -14.93 -7.06 0.64
CA GLU A 74 -16.34 -7.01 1.00
C GLU A 74 -17.23 -6.46 -0.12
N ARG A 75 -18.38 -7.11 -0.25
CA ARG A 75 -19.18 -7.24 -1.46
C ARG A 75 -19.78 -5.91 -1.92
N ARG A 76 -19.80 -5.77 -3.26
CA ARG A 76 -20.59 -4.87 -4.12
C ARG A 76 -19.86 -3.59 -4.56
N CYS A 77 -19.49 -3.60 -5.84
CA CYS A 77 -19.19 -2.44 -6.69
C CYS A 77 -17.81 -1.79 -6.50
N GLY A 78 -16.86 -2.18 -7.36
CA GLY A 78 -15.95 -1.26 -8.05
C GLY A 78 -14.79 -0.63 -7.24
N ALA A 79 -13.62 -0.63 -7.88
CA ALA A 79 -12.30 -0.24 -7.36
C ALA A 79 -11.78 -1.12 -6.22
N SER A 80 -10.62 -1.74 -6.46
CA SER A 80 -9.88 -2.54 -5.49
C SER A 80 -9.54 -1.68 -4.27
N LEU A 81 -10.34 -1.79 -3.20
CA LEU A 81 -10.05 -1.20 -1.91
C LEU A 81 -9.06 -2.10 -1.18
N TRP A 82 -8.09 -1.49 -0.52
CA TRP A 82 -7.04 -2.17 0.22
C TRP A 82 -7.03 -1.66 1.66
N ILE A 83 -6.50 -2.46 2.57
CA ILE A 83 -6.24 -2.08 3.95
C ILE A 83 -4.75 -2.20 4.21
N VAL A 84 -4.17 -1.20 4.87
CA VAL A 84 -2.81 -1.25 5.42
C VAL A 84 -2.90 -1.18 6.93
N THR A 85 -2.18 -2.05 7.63
CA THR A 85 -2.20 -2.20 9.09
C THR A 85 -0.77 -2.34 9.61
N ARG A 86 -0.47 -1.88 10.84
CA ARG A 86 0.81 -2.22 11.52
C ARG A 86 0.71 -3.59 12.21
N GLU A 87 1.71 -4.43 12.02
CA GLU A 87 1.94 -5.63 12.81
C GLU A 87 2.20 -5.20 14.27
N ASN A 88 1.34 -5.65 15.21
CA ASN A 88 1.22 -5.19 16.61
C ASN A 88 0.28 -4.00 16.90
N ALA A 89 -0.62 -3.69 15.97
CA ALA A 89 -1.83 -2.89 16.20
C ALA A 89 -2.72 -3.40 17.33
#